data_AF-A0A1J0ET02-F1
#
_entry.id   AF-A0A1J0ET02-F1
#
_cell.length_a   1.000
_cell.length_b   1.000
_cell.length_c   1.000
_cell.angle_alpha   90.00
_cell.angle_beta   90.00
_cell.angle_gamma   90.00
#
_symmetry.space_group_name_H-M   'P 1'
#
loop_
_entity.id
_entity.type
_entity.pdbx_description
1 polymer ?
#
loop_
_entity_poly.entity_id
_entity_poly.type
_entity_poly.pdbx_seq_one_letter_code
_entity_poly.pdbx_strand_id
1 'polypeptide(L)'
;MTEQESYASVWDAICDSPGEATVMKLKSELLMVLQTRVKSCSGKEEAAAFLGITKPRLTELVQGKIDRFTLEQLVQLLVAAGLDVEIQVKPRLPEGH
;
A
#
# COMPACT_ATOMS: atom_id res chain seq x y z
N MET A 1 17.56 -2.70 31.02
CA MET A 1 16.45 -3.61 30.72
C MET A 1 15.67 -2.91 29.62
N THR A 2 15.88 -3.30 28.36
CA THR A 2 15.25 -2.66 27.20
C THR A 2 13.95 -3.40 26.93
N GLU A 3 12.82 -2.79 27.25
CA GLU A 3 11.51 -3.28 26.89
C GLU A 3 11.40 -3.30 25.36
N GLN A 4 11.43 -4.49 24.77
CA GLN A 4 11.09 -4.68 23.37
C GLN A 4 9.57 -4.62 23.28
N GLU A 5 9.04 -3.43 23.07
CA GLU A 5 7.64 -3.26 22.66
C GLU A 5 7.48 -3.93 21.30
N SER A 6 6.85 -5.11 21.28
CA SER A 6 6.49 -5.80 20.05
C SER A 6 5.32 -5.08 19.40
N TYR A 7 5.59 -4.06 18.60
CA TYR A 7 4.56 -3.43 17.77
C TYR A 7 4.02 -4.46 16.76
N ALA A 8 2.70 -4.59 16.67
CA ALA A 8 2.02 -5.49 15.74
C ALA A 8 2.31 -5.15 14.25
N SER A 9 2.90 -3.99 13.98
CA SER A 9 3.39 -3.57 12.68
C SER A 9 4.39 -2.41 12.79
N VAL A 10 5.33 -2.34 11.82
CA VAL A 10 6.30 -1.23 11.69
C VAL A 10 5.62 0.14 11.69
N TRP A 11 4.42 0.26 11.13
CA TRP A 11 3.70 1.53 11.05
C TRP A 11 3.12 2.00 12.40
N ASP A 12 2.82 1.07 13.32
CA ASP A 12 2.33 1.45 14.65
C ASP A 12 3.43 2.12 15.49
N ALA A 13 4.70 1.81 15.19
CA ALA A 13 5.86 2.37 15.89
C ALA A 13 6.33 3.73 15.31
N ILE A 14 5.92 4.06 14.07
CA ILE A 14 6.47 5.21 13.32
C ILE A 14 5.42 6.31 13.06
N CYS A 15 4.13 5.96 12.97
CA CYS A 15 3.08 6.95 12.68
C CYS A 15 2.60 7.66 13.95
N ASP A 16 2.19 8.92 13.81
CA ASP A 16 1.79 9.78 14.93
C ASP A 16 0.39 9.44 15.45
N SER A 17 -0.40 8.70 14.67
CA SER A 17 -1.74 8.27 15.07
C SER A 17 -2.09 6.85 14.59
N PRO A 18 -2.96 6.13 15.32
CA PRO A 18 -3.44 4.82 14.89
C PRO A 18 -4.19 4.86 13.55
N GLY A 19 -4.80 5.99 13.21
CA GLY A 19 -5.47 6.20 11.93
C GLY A 19 -4.47 6.27 10.78
N GLU A 20 -3.41 7.05 10.94
CA GLU A 20 -2.32 7.14 9.96
C GLU A 20 -1.60 5.81 9.79
N ALA A 21 -1.28 5.11 10.89
CA ALA A 21 -0.69 3.78 10.85
C ALA A 21 -1.55 2.80 10.02
N THR A 22 -2.88 2.85 10.21
CA THR A 22 -3.84 2.03 9.43
C THR A 22 -3.80 2.38 7.95
N VAL A 23 -3.77 3.67 7.60
CA VAL A 23 -3.65 4.12 6.21
C VAL A 23 -2.34 3.64 5.58
N MET A 24 -1.22 3.73 6.30
CA MET A 24 0.09 3.30 5.78
C MET A 24 0.19 1.78 5.61
N LYS A 25 -0.43 1.00 6.51
CA LYS A 25 -0.59 -0.45 6.35
C LYS A 25 -1.36 -0.79 5.08
N LEU A 26 -2.56 -0.23 4.91
CA LEU A 26 -3.40 -0.47 3.73
C LEU A 26 -2.67 -0.04 2.45
N LYS A 27 -2.07 1.15 2.44
CA LYS A 27 -1.28 1.61 1.29
C LYS A 27 -0.13 0.65 0.96
N SER A 28 0.56 0.14 1.97
CA SER A 28 1.65 -0.83 1.79
C SER A 28 1.14 -2.11 1.13
N GLU A 29 0.04 -2.67 1.64
CA GLU A 29 -0.60 -3.88 1.11
C GLU A 29 -1.03 -3.71 -0.35
N LEU A 30 -1.78 -2.65 -0.64
CA LEU A 30 -2.25 -2.37 -2.01
C LEU A 30 -1.09 -2.14 -2.99
N LEU A 31 -0.05 -1.41 -2.55
CA LEU A 31 1.11 -1.14 -3.39
C LEU A 31 1.93 -2.41 -3.67
N MET A 32 2.05 -3.32 -2.71
CA MET A 32 2.71 -4.63 -2.93
C MET A 32 1.95 -5.49 -3.94
N VAL A 33 0.61 -5.48 -3.91
CA VAL A 33 -0.22 -6.18 -4.90
C VAL A 33 0.02 -5.60 -6.30
N LEU A 34 0.02 -4.27 -6.44
CA LEU A 34 0.31 -3.60 -7.71
C LEU A 34 1.72 -3.90 -8.22
N GLN A 35 2.73 -3.87 -7.36
CA GLN A 35 4.10 -4.22 -7.74
C GLN A 35 4.20 -5.67 -8.25
N THR A 36 3.49 -6.59 -7.60
CA THR A 36 3.43 -8.00 -8.03
C THR A 36 2.75 -8.12 -9.40
N ARG A 37 1.66 -7.38 -9.61
CA ARG A 37 0.96 -7.34 -10.91
C ARG A 37 1.84 -6.78 -12.02
N VAL A 38 2.58 -5.70 -11.76
CA VAL A 38 3.52 -5.09 -12.72
C VAL A 38 4.67 -6.03 -13.10
N LYS A 39 5.15 -6.87 -12.18
CA LYS A 39 6.20 -7.87 -12.46
C LYS A 39 5.78 -8.92 -13.48
N SER A 40 4.47 -9.12 -13.69
CA SER A 40 3.95 -10.04 -14.71
C SER A 40 3.94 -9.48 -16.13
N CYS A 41 4.16 -8.17 -16.30
CA CYS A 41 4.27 -7.53 -17.61
C CYS A 41 5.65 -7.77 -18.22
N SER A 42 5.73 -7.75 -19.56
CA SER A 42 6.98 -7.94 -20.31
C SER A 42 7.96 -6.75 -20.18
N GLY A 43 7.49 -5.59 -19.72
CA GLY A 43 8.33 -4.42 -19.48
C GLY A 43 7.58 -3.22 -18.92
N LYS A 44 8.34 -2.14 -18.63
CA LYS A 44 7.81 -0.90 -18.04
C LYS A 44 6.84 -0.15 -18.97
N GLU A 45 7.01 -0.28 -20.27
CA GLU A 45 6.11 0.35 -21.26
C GLU A 45 4.72 -0.28 -21.24
N GLU A 46 4.67 -1.60 -21.34
CA GLU A 46 3.43 -2.36 -21.24
C GLU A 46 2.76 -2.15 -19.88
N ALA A 47 3.51 -2.24 -18.78
CA ALA A 47 2.95 -2.03 -17.45
C ALA A 47 2.34 -0.64 -17.25
N ALA A 48 3.01 0.41 -17.77
CA ALA A 48 2.51 1.78 -17.69
C ALA A 48 1.20 1.94 -18.50
N ALA A 49 1.17 1.39 -19.71
CA ALA A 49 -0.02 1.41 -20.56
C ALA A 49 -1.17 0.59 -19.95
N PHE A 50 -0.88 -0.60 -19.44
CA PHE A 50 -1.83 -1.48 -18.78
C PHE A 50 -2.51 -0.82 -17.58
N LEU A 51 -1.72 -0.14 -16.74
CA LEU A 51 -2.24 0.60 -15.59
C LEU A 51 -2.77 2.00 -15.92
N GLY A 52 -2.68 2.45 -17.18
CA GLY A 52 -3.12 3.78 -17.61
C GLY A 52 -2.34 4.94 -16.99
N ILE A 53 -1.06 4.74 -16.63
CA ILE A 53 -0.22 5.76 -15.98
C ILE A 53 1.04 6.09 -16.78
N THR A 54 1.70 7.19 -16.41
CA THR A 54 2.97 7.59 -17.01
C THR A 54 4.13 6.71 -16.53
N LYS A 55 5.20 6.58 -17.35
CA LYS A 55 6.43 5.84 -16.97
C LYS A 55 7.10 6.35 -15.69
N PRO A 56 7.19 7.68 -15.42
CA PRO A 56 7.70 8.17 -14.15
C PRO A 56 6.85 7.70 -12.96
N ARG A 57 5.51 7.76 -13.09
CA ARG A 57 4.60 7.31 -12.04
C ARG A 57 4.72 5.81 -11.78
N LEU A 58 4.86 5.00 -12.84
CA LEU A 58 5.16 3.57 -12.70
C LEU A 58 6.48 3.35 -11.96
N THR A 59 7.50 4.16 -12.22
CA THR A 59 8.79 4.04 -11.54
C THR A 59 8.66 4.32 -10.05
N GLU A 60 7.87 5.34 -9.65
CA GLU A 60 7.59 5.61 -8.24
C GLU A 60 6.88 4.43 -7.55
N LEU A 61 5.92 3.82 -8.24
CA LEU A 61 5.18 2.64 -7.76
C LEU A 61 6.12 1.45 -7.55
N VAL A 62 6.95 1.13 -8.56
CA VAL A 62 7.92 0.02 -8.50
C VAL A 62 9.00 0.26 -7.45
N GLN A 63 9.38 1.52 -7.21
CA GLN A 63 10.34 1.89 -6.16
C GLN A 63 9.74 1.89 -4.75
N GLY A 64 8.44 1.65 -4.59
CA GLY A 64 7.82 1.62 -3.27
C GLY A 64 7.69 2.98 -2.62
N LYS A 65 7.61 4.07 -3.40
CA LYS A 65 7.46 5.44 -2.89
C LYS A 65 6.04 5.67 -2.35
N ILE A 66 5.70 5.01 -1.25
CA ILE A 66 4.38 4.95 -0.65
C ILE A 66 3.79 6.34 -0.37
N ASP A 67 4.61 7.32 0.01
CA ASP A 67 4.17 8.69 0.31
C ASP A 67 3.71 9.47 -0.94
N ARG A 68 4.07 9.00 -2.15
CA ARG A 68 3.66 9.60 -3.42
C ARG A 68 2.26 9.20 -3.85
N PHE A 69 1.64 8.24 -3.17
CA PHE A 69 0.32 7.71 -3.53
C PHE A 69 -0.67 7.97 -2.40
N THR A 70 -1.87 8.43 -2.73
CA THR A 70 -3.00 8.37 -1.80
C THR A 70 -3.58 6.95 -1.77
N LEU A 71 -4.32 6.61 -0.72
CA LEU A 71 -5.02 5.32 -0.67
C LEU A 71 -5.99 5.17 -1.85
N GLU A 72 -6.74 6.23 -2.17
CA GLU A 72 -7.66 6.27 -3.30
C GLU A 72 -6.96 6.00 -4.64
N GLN A 73 -5.79 6.61 -4.88
CA GLN A 73 -5.01 6.37 -6.10
C GLN A 73 -4.61 4.90 -6.24
N LEU A 74 -4.21 4.25 -5.16
CA LEU A 74 -3.86 2.82 -5.20
C LEU A 74 -5.08 1.96 -5.53
N VAL A 75 -6.25 2.29 -4.98
CA VAL A 75 -7.51 1.61 -5.31
C VAL A 75 -7.83 1.76 -6.79
N GLN A 76 -7.76 2.98 -7.34
CA GLN A 76 -8.01 3.21 -8.77
C GLN A 76 -7.06 2.41 -9.67
N LEU A 77 -5.78 2.30 -9.29
CA LEU A 77 -4.79 1.51 -10.05
C LEU A 77 -5.05 0.00 -9.96
N LEU A 78 -5.55 -0.51 -8.84
CA LEU A 78 -5.92 -1.92 -8.71
C LEU A 78 -7.10 -2.26 -9.62
N VAL A 79 -8.10 -1.38 -9.67
CA VAL A 79 -9.24 -1.52 -10.60
C VAL A 79 -8.76 -1.47 -12.04
N ALA A 80 -7.87 -0.53 -12.39
CA ALA A 80 -7.25 -0.49 -13.73
C ALA A 80 -6.47 -1.77 -14.06
N ALA A 81 -5.90 -2.44 -13.03
CA ALA A 81 -5.21 -3.70 -13.17
C ALA A 81 -6.13 -4.94 -13.27
N GLY A 82 -7.46 -4.72 -13.26
CA GLY A 82 -8.48 -5.77 -13.32
C GLY A 82 -8.71 -6.49 -11.98
N LEU A 83 -8.46 -5.81 -10.86
CA LEU A 83 -8.63 -6.36 -9.51
C LEU A 83 -9.73 -5.60 -8.77
N ASP A 84 -10.57 -6.35 -8.04
CA ASP A 84 -11.51 -5.80 -7.08
C ASP A 84 -10.86 -5.64 -5.71
N VAL A 85 -11.32 -4.64 -4.95
CA VAL A 85 -10.80 -4.34 -3.61
C VAL A 85 -11.94 -4.47 -2.59
N GLU A 86 -11.73 -5.29 -1.56
CA GLU A 86 -12.62 -5.41 -0.41
C GLU A 86 -11.92 -4.85 0.84
N ILE A 87 -12.61 -4.01 1.61
CA ILE A 87 -12.13 -3.51 2.89
C ILE A 87 -13.06 -4.04 3.99
N GLN A 88 -12.47 -4.76 4.94
CA GLN A 88 -13.19 -5.28 6.10
C GLN A 88 -12.99 -4.37 7.32
N VAL A 89 -14.10 -3.95 7.93
CA VAL A 89 -14.10 -3.16 9.16
C VAL A 89 -14.37 -4.09 10.34
N LYS A 90 -13.49 -4.07 11.32
CA LYS A 90 -13.61 -4.84 12.56
C LYS A 90 -13.60 -3.90 13.77
N PRO A 91 -14.23 -4.28 14.91
CA PRO A 91 -14.12 -3.54 16.15
C PRO A 91 -12.64 -3.34 16.52
N ARG A 92 -12.29 -2.13 16.93
CA ARG A 92 -10.99 -1.88 17.55
C ARG A 92 -11.09 -2.37 18.99
N LEU A 93 -10.50 -3.53 19.27
CA LEU A 93 -10.38 -4.00 20.65
C LEU A 93 -9.48 -3.01 21.41
N PRO A 94 -9.85 -2.61 22.63
CA PRO A 94 -8.94 -1.85 23.48
C PRO A 94 -7.69 -2.71 23.69
N GLU A 95 -6.52 -2.15 23.38
CA GLU A 95 -5.26 -2.80 23.74
C GLU A 95 -5.26 -2.90 25.27
N GLY A 96 -5.18 -4.13 25.78
CA GLY A 96 -5.21 -4.38 27.22
C GLY A 96 -4.07 -3.60 27.88
N HIS A 97 -4.41 -2.77 28.86
CA HIS A 97 -3.47 -2.12 29.77
C HIS A 97 -2.68 -3.14 30.60
#